data_AF-A0A2J6J8T3-F1
#
_entry.id   AF-A0A2J6J8T3-F1
#
_cell.length_a   1.000
_cell.length_b   1.000
_cell.length_c   1.000
_cell.angle_alpha   90.00
_cell.angle_beta   90.00
_cell.angle_gamma   90.00
#
_symmetry.space_group_name_H-M   'P 1'
#
loop_
_entity.id
_entity.type
_entity.pdbx_description
1 polymer ?
#
loop_
_entity_poly.entity_id
_entity_poly.type
_entity_poly.pdbx_seq_one_letter_code
_entity_poly.pdbx_strand_id
1 'polypeptide(L)'
;MVPEVKDAVQGTLRGSIDFSGAGALTATLLDNLRSRGDIRLENGRLRGGSFLGEMSSFLGQPELRVLSFKSLGGTFDLQSRIAQLDIALDSSRTRIKAQGTAAIDGALKLTLETALAPDVLKGVSLNSPFGRALSDENGWGVLPMKVAGTYSATSFKLDSSKLKDQVKDEVKAKVKKKVEEKISEKIQEKLGTEEIPAQELIDKSLKKLFGR
;
A
#
# COMPACT_ATOMS: atom_id res chain seq x y z
N MET A 1 2.01 -24.77 -20.35
CA MET A 1 1.08 -24.01 -21.21
C MET A 1 1.05 -22.58 -20.69
N VAL A 2 1.71 -21.64 -21.37
CA VAL A 2 1.66 -20.22 -20.99
C VAL A 2 0.26 -19.73 -21.38
N PRO A 3 -0.55 -19.18 -20.45
CA PRO A 3 -1.88 -18.75 -20.80
C PRO A 3 -1.80 -17.62 -21.84
N GLU A 4 -2.51 -17.78 -22.95
CA GLU A 4 -2.58 -16.79 -24.03
C GLU A 4 -3.49 -15.63 -23.57
N VAL A 5 -2.96 -14.76 -22.71
CA VAL A 5 -3.70 -13.58 -22.24
C VAL A 5 -3.40 -12.43 -23.19
N LYS A 6 -4.02 -12.45 -24.37
CA LYS A 6 -4.02 -11.29 -25.28
C LYS A 6 -4.53 -10.06 -24.52
N ASP A 7 -3.70 -9.02 -24.51
CA ASP A 7 -3.87 -7.75 -23.79
C ASP A 7 -4.09 -7.86 -22.27
N ALA A 8 -3.39 -8.76 -21.57
CA ALA A 8 -3.38 -8.78 -20.09
C ALA A 8 -2.96 -7.45 -19.47
N VAL A 9 -2.04 -6.76 -20.14
CA VAL A 9 -1.44 -5.51 -19.71
C VAL A 9 -1.36 -4.58 -20.91
N GLN A 10 -1.85 -3.35 -20.74
CA GLN A 10 -1.79 -2.27 -21.71
C GLN A 10 -1.23 -1.02 -21.04
N GLY A 11 -0.50 -0.19 -21.79
CA GLY A 11 0.06 1.08 -21.30
C GLY A 11 1.41 1.39 -21.95
N THR A 12 2.05 2.46 -21.49
CA THR A 12 3.41 2.80 -21.91
C THR A 12 4.41 2.30 -20.88
N LEU A 13 5.26 1.34 -21.27
CA LEU A 13 6.32 0.80 -20.41
C LEU A 13 7.61 1.60 -20.59
N ARG A 14 8.23 1.97 -19.47
CA ARG A 14 9.61 2.43 -19.35
C ARG A 14 10.28 1.65 -18.23
N GLY A 15 11.58 1.43 -18.33
CA GLY A 15 12.33 0.77 -17.28
C GLY A 15 13.78 0.56 -17.66
N SER A 16 14.57 0.21 -16.66
CA SER A 16 15.95 -0.22 -16.81
C SER A 16 16.12 -1.59 -16.14
N ILE A 17 16.85 -2.49 -16.79
CA ILE A 17 17.11 -3.82 -16.27
C ILE A 17 18.58 -4.13 -16.47
N ASP A 18 19.28 -4.33 -15.36
CA ASP A 18 20.61 -4.92 -15.33
C ASP A 18 20.48 -6.41 -15.04
N PHE A 19 21.21 -7.24 -15.79
CA PHE A 19 21.21 -8.67 -15.57
C PHE A 19 22.59 -9.28 -15.79
N SER A 20 22.87 -10.34 -15.05
CA SER A 20 24.07 -11.16 -15.18
C SER A 20 23.72 -12.61 -14.87
N GLY A 21 24.34 -13.56 -15.54
CA GLY A 21 24.11 -14.98 -15.32
C GLY A 21 25.26 -15.82 -15.86
N ALA A 22 25.38 -17.05 -15.36
CA ALA A 22 26.43 -17.97 -15.77
C ALA A 22 25.91 -19.42 -15.76
N GLY A 23 26.34 -20.20 -16.75
CA GLY A 23 26.03 -21.63 -16.84
C GLY A 23 25.62 -22.06 -18.25
N ALA A 24 25.97 -23.29 -18.63
CA ALA A 24 25.63 -23.86 -19.94
C ALA A 24 24.25 -24.54 -19.97
N LEU A 25 23.71 -24.90 -18.81
CA LEU A 25 22.38 -25.49 -18.65
C LEU A 25 21.39 -24.46 -18.11
N THR A 26 20.14 -24.50 -18.57
CA THR A 26 19.08 -23.57 -18.12
C THR A 26 18.92 -23.54 -16.61
N ALA A 27 18.97 -24.71 -15.94
CA ALA A 27 18.86 -24.77 -14.49
C ALA A 27 20.00 -23.99 -13.81
N THR A 28 21.24 -24.26 -14.20
CA THR A 28 22.43 -23.58 -13.68
C THR A 28 22.43 -22.09 -14.01
N LEU A 29 21.95 -21.71 -15.20
CA LEU A 29 21.79 -20.31 -15.56
C LEU A 29 20.79 -19.59 -14.64
N LEU A 30 19.64 -20.21 -14.35
CA LEU A 30 18.62 -19.63 -13.45
C LEU A 30 19.09 -19.56 -11.99
N ASP A 31 19.90 -20.53 -11.54
CA ASP A 31 20.49 -20.51 -10.19
C ASP A 31 21.47 -19.34 -10.01
N ASN A 32 22.22 -19.02 -11.07
CA ASN A 32 23.22 -17.94 -11.09
C ASN A 32 22.70 -16.62 -11.66
N LEU A 33 21.42 -16.56 -12.07
CA LEU A 33 20.82 -15.36 -12.62
C LEU A 33 20.68 -14.33 -11.49
N ARG A 34 21.27 -13.16 -11.73
CA ARG A 34 21.05 -11.95 -10.96
C ARG A 34 20.47 -10.90 -11.88
N SER A 35 19.39 -10.26 -11.47
CA SER A 35 18.82 -9.16 -12.22
C SER A 35 18.23 -8.13 -11.28
N ARG A 36 18.48 -6.86 -11.56
CA ARG A 36 17.87 -5.74 -10.84
C ARG A 36 17.31 -4.78 -11.85
N GLY A 37 16.19 -4.16 -11.51
CA GLY A 37 15.65 -3.14 -12.37
C GLY A 37 14.55 -2.34 -11.72
N ASP A 38 14.18 -1.29 -12.45
CA ASP A 38 12.99 -0.51 -12.21
C ASP A 38 12.07 -0.59 -13.43
N ILE A 39 10.78 -0.61 -13.17
CA ILE A 39 9.75 -0.60 -14.20
C ILE A 39 8.72 0.46 -13.88
N ARG A 40 8.19 1.08 -14.93
CA ARG A 40 7.09 2.04 -14.86
C ARG A 40 6.21 1.88 -16.07
N LEU A 41 4.96 1.50 -15.83
CA LEU A 41 3.88 1.51 -16.80
C LEU A 41 2.98 2.71 -16.49
N GLU A 42 2.65 3.48 -17.53
CA GLU A 42 1.80 4.65 -17.39
C GLU A 42 0.55 4.53 -18.26
N ASN A 43 -0.54 5.15 -17.78
CA ASN A 43 -1.82 5.30 -18.47
C ASN A 43 -2.31 3.98 -19.06
N GLY A 44 -2.46 2.98 -18.19
CA GLY A 44 -2.62 1.61 -18.61
C GLY A 44 -3.79 0.89 -17.97
N ARG A 45 -3.91 -0.39 -18.32
CA ARG A 45 -4.92 -1.29 -17.80
C ARG A 45 -4.33 -2.68 -17.61
N LEU A 46 -4.61 -3.28 -16.45
CA LEU A 46 -4.40 -4.69 -16.17
C LEU A 46 -5.74 -5.39 -16.28
N ARG A 47 -5.81 -6.52 -16.98
CA ARG A 47 -7.00 -7.35 -17.05
C ARG A 47 -6.64 -8.83 -17.05
N GLY A 48 -7.56 -9.63 -16.51
CA GLY A 48 -7.42 -11.08 -16.52
C GLY A 48 -6.33 -11.58 -15.55
N GLY A 49 -6.01 -12.87 -15.70
CA GLY A 49 -5.13 -13.59 -14.78
C GLY A 49 -5.86 -14.05 -13.52
N SER A 50 -5.41 -15.19 -13.00
CA SER A 50 -5.84 -15.77 -11.72
C SER A 50 -5.66 -14.79 -10.57
N PHE A 51 -4.58 -14.00 -10.52
CA PHE A 51 -4.33 -13.05 -9.43
C PHE A 51 -5.45 -12.01 -9.26
N LEU A 52 -5.79 -11.27 -10.34
CA LEU A 52 -6.86 -10.26 -10.27
C LEU A 52 -8.24 -10.91 -10.08
N GLY A 53 -8.44 -12.11 -10.64
CA GLY A 53 -9.63 -12.92 -10.40
C GLY A 53 -9.81 -13.24 -8.91
N GLU A 54 -8.81 -13.85 -8.29
CA GLU A 54 -8.80 -14.21 -6.87
C GLU A 54 -8.90 -12.98 -5.96
N MET A 55 -8.21 -11.88 -6.30
CA MET A 55 -8.31 -10.63 -5.55
C MET A 55 -9.73 -10.04 -5.62
N SER A 56 -10.33 -10.01 -6.82
CA SER A 56 -11.71 -9.53 -7.01
C SER A 56 -12.71 -10.35 -6.20
N SER A 57 -12.52 -11.68 -6.16
CA SER A 57 -13.36 -12.61 -5.42
C SER A 57 -13.18 -12.44 -3.91
N PHE A 58 -11.95 -12.35 -3.43
CA PHE A 58 -11.63 -12.13 -2.02
C PHE A 58 -12.23 -10.83 -1.50
N LEU A 59 -12.10 -9.75 -2.27
CA LEU A 59 -12.59 -8.42 -1.89
C LEU A 59 -14.09 -8.24 -2.14
N GLY A 60 -14.73 -9.17 -2.85
CA GLY A 60 -16.13 -9.06 -3.27
C GLY A 60 -16.37 -7.89 -4.23
N GLN A 61 -15.37 -7.54 -5.06
CA GLN A 61 -15.41 -6.41 -5.98
C GLN A 61 -15.08 -6.87 -7.41
N PRO A 62 -16.10 -7.24 -8.20
CA PRO A 62 -15.92 -7.76 -9.56
C PRO A 62 -15.21 -6.78 -10.50
N GLU A 63 -15.34 -5.48 -10.25
CA GLU A 63 -14.66 -4.44 -11.03
C GLU A 63 -13.13 -4.51 -10.92
N LEU A 64 -12.57 -5.11 -9.86
CA LEU A 64 -11.13 -5.28 -9.69
C LEU A 64 -10.52 -6.36 -10.59
N ARG A 65 -11.33 -7.09 -11.37
CA ARG A 65 -10.83 -7.97 -12.44
C ARG A 65 -10.15 -7.20 -13.57
N VAL A 66 -10.45 -5.90 -13.68
CA VAL A 66 -9.86 -4.98 -14.63
C VAL A 66 -9.44 -3.71 -13.90
N LEU A 67 -8.13 -3.52 -13.71
CA LEU A 67 -7.60 -2.33 -13.04
C LEU A 67 -7.09 -1.35 -14.09
N SER A 68 -7.74 -0.20 -14.21
CA SER A 68 -7.17 0.93 -14.93
C SER A 68 -6.28 1.73 -13.97
N PHE A 69 -5.11 2.15 -14.42
CA PHE A 69 -4.14 2.82 -13.59
C PHE A 69 -3.52 4.04 -14.29
N LYS A 70 -3.19 5.05 -13.49
CA LYS A 70 -2.39 6.19 -13.95
C LYS A 70 -0.92 5.76 -14.02
N SER A 71 -0.45 5.08 -12.99
CA SER A 71 0.90 4.52 -12.96
C SER A 71 0.94 3.19 -12.21
N LEU A 72 1.70 2.24 -12.74
CA LEU A 72 2.11 1.01 -12.10
C LEU A 72 3.62 0.92 -12.21
N GLY A 73 4.35 0.86 -11.12
CA GLY A 73 5.80 0.78 -11.21
C GLY A 73 6.45 0.36 -9.91
N GLY A 74 7.74 0.11 -9.96
CA GLY A 74 8.46 -0.43 -8.82
C GLY A 74 9.84 -0.89 -9.19
N THR A 75 10.50 -1.47 -8.19
CA THR A 75 11.82 -2.07 -8.32
C THR A 75 11.75 -3.57 -8.04
N PHE A 76 12.64 -4.31 -8.67
CA PHE A 76 12.87 -5.71 -8.33
C PHE A 76 14.36 -6.01 -8.21
N ASP A 77 14.68 -7.00 -7.37
CA ASP A 77 16.01 -7.59 -7.23
C ASP A 77 15.89 -9.11 -7.20
N LEU A 78 16.27 -9.74 -8.29
CA LEU A 78 16.25 -11.18 -8.52
C LEU A 78 17.63 -11.76 -8.24
N GLN A 79 17.68 -12.71 -7.32
CA GLN A 79 18.85 -13.53 -7.06
C GLN A 79 18.42 -14.96 -6.74
N SER A 80 19.13 -15.94 -7.30
CA SER A 80 18.91 -17.36 -6.97
C SER A 80 17.44 -17.78 -7.09
N ARG A 81 16.83 -17.39 -8.24
CA ARG A 81 15.42 -17.65 -8.60
C ARG A 81 14.35 -16.92 -7.78
N ILE A 82 14.71 -16.07 -6.84
CA ILE A 82 13.76 -15.32 -6.01
C ILE A 82 13.93 -13.83 -6.27
N ALA A 83 12.87 -13.17 -6.75
CA ALA A 83 12.78 -11.73 -6.89
C ALA A 83 12.21 -11.11 -5.62
N GLN A 84 12.94 -10.19 -5.01
CA GLN A 84 12.40 -9.23 -4.06
C GLN A 84 11.73 -8.11 -4.83
N LEU A 85 10.50 -7.76 -4.45
CA LEU A 85 9.66 -6.80 -5.15
C LEU A 85 9.25 -5.66 -4.22
N ASP A 86 9.24 -4.44 -4.76
CA ASP A 86 8.55 -3.28 -4.21
C ASP A 86 7.85 -2.55 -5.35
N ILE A 87 6.52 -2.66 -5.40
CA ILE A 87 5.69 -2.23 -6.54
C ILE A 87 4.53 -1.42 -6.01
N ALA A 88 4.20 -0.34 -6.70
CA ALA A 88 3.03 0.49 -6.44
C ALA A 88 2.18 0.66 -7.71
N LEU A 89 0.87 0.57 -7.53
CA LEU A 89 -0.15 0.94 -8.50
C LEU A 89 -0.94 2.12 -7.93
N ASP A 90 -1.07 3.18 -8.73
CA ASP A 90 -1.89 4.36 -8.42
C ASP A 90 -2.95 4.58 -9.49
N SER A 91 -4.17 4.81 -9.04
CA SER A 91 -5.33 5.17 -9.85
C SER A 91 -6.29 6.04 -9.03
N SER A 92 -7.30 6.61 -9.68
CA SER A 92 -8.32 7.41 -9.02
C SER A 92 -9.24 6.61 -8.10
N ARG A 93 -9.40 5.30 -8.35
CA ARG A 93 -10.35 4.43 -7.63
C ARG A 93 -9.68 3.39 -6.73
N THR A 94 -8.44 3.04 -7.02
CA THR A 94 -7.70 1.97 -6.33
C THR A 94 -6.21 2.29 -6.27
N ARG A 95 -5.62 2.10 -5.09
CA ARG A 95 -4.18 2.16 -4.88
C ARG A 95 -3.72 0.84 -4.29
N ILE A 96 -2.58 0.35 -4.76
CA ILE A 96 -2.00 -0.89 -4.25
C ILE A 96 -0.51 -0.66 -4.05
N LYS A 97 0.02 -0.98 -2.87
CA LYS A 97 1.45 -1.18 -2.67
C LYS A 97 1.69 -2.65 -2.38
N ALA A 98 2.65 -3.25 -3.07
CA ALA A 98 2.99 -4.66 -3.00
C ALA A 98 4.47 -4.80 -2.67
N GLN A 99 4.77 -5.53 -1.59
CA GLN A 99 6.15 -5.78 -1.17
C GLN A 99 6.32 -7.27 -0.81
N GLY A 100 7.46 -7.86 -1.14
CA GLY A 100 7.75 -9.23 -0.76
C GLY A 100 8.51 -9.98 -1.84
N THR A 101 8.27 -11.28 -1.96
CA THR A 101 9.01 -12.14 -2.89
C THR A 101 8.12 -12.81 -3.92
N ALA A 102 8.70 -13.00 -5.10
CA ALA A 102 8.18 -13.86 -6.15
C ALA A 102 9.29 -14.74 -6.71
N ALA A 103 9.09 -16.05 -6.73
CA ALA A 103 10.02 -16.99 -7.33
C ALA A 103 9.75 -17.16 -8.84
N ILE A 104 10.78 -17.53 -9.60
CA ILE A 104 10.67 -17.79 -11.06
C ILE A 104 9.70 -18.95 -11.35
N ASP A 105 9.59 -19.92 -10.44
CA ASP A 105 8.62 -21.02 -10.52
C ASP A 105 7.16 -20.59 -10.24
N GLY A 106 6.99 -19.33 -9.84
CA GLY A 106 5.72 -18.70 -9.62
C GLY A 106 5.26 -18.63 -8.17
N ALA A 107 6.03 -19.12 -7.19
CA ALA A 107 5.67 -18.99 -5.78
C ALA A 107 5.67 -17.52 -5.34
N LEU A 108 4.64 -17.11 -4.60
CA LEU A 108 4.43 -15.74 -4.14
C LEU A 108 4.38 -15.67 -2.62
N LYS A 109 5.00 -14.63 -2.06
CA LYS A 109 4.84 -14.23 -0.67
C LYS A 109 4.90 -12.71 -0.59
N LEU A 110 3.73 -12.08 -0.67
CA LEU A 110 3.61 -10.61 -0.73
C LEU A 110 2.78 -10.08 0.44
N THR A 111 3.09 -8.87 0.87
CA THR A 111 2.19 -8.00 1.60
C THR A 111 1.61 -6.99 0.62
N LEU A 112 0.30 -6.76 0.71
CA LEU A 112 -0.39 -5.77 -0.09
C LEU A 112 -1.04 -4.75 0.83
N GLU A 113 -0.82 -3.47 0.58
CA GLU A 113 -1.60 -2.38 1.16
C GLU A 113 -2.51 -1.86 0.06
N THR A 114 -3.78 -2.23 0.12
CA THR A 114 -4.79 -1.84 -0.87
C THR A 114 -5.64 -0.72 -0.29
N ALA A 115 -5.82 0.35 -1.04
CA ALA A 115 -6.75 1.42 -0.69
C ALA A 115 -7.79 1.59 -1.79
N LEU A 116 -9.06 1.70 -1.41
CA LEU A 116 -10.18 1.99 -2.30
C LEU A 116 -10.74 3.37 -2.05
N ALA A 117 -11.06 4.07 -3.13
CA ALA A 117 -11.66 5.38 -3.05
C ALA A 117 -13.07 5.32 -2.43
N PRO A 118 -13.56 6.43 -1.83
CA PRO A 118 -14.86 6.46 -1.16
C PRO A 118 -16.05 6.06 -2.04
N ASP A 119 -16.01 6.38 -3.34
CA ASP A 119 -17.06 6.02 -4.30
C ASP A 119 -17.13 4.51 -4.54
N VAL A 120 -15.97 3.83 -4.55
CA VAL A 120 -15.88 2.37 -4.63
C VAL A 120 -16.43 1.73 -3.36
N LEU A 121 -16.03 2.24 -2.19
CA LEU A 121 -16.44 1.69 -0.90
C LEU A 121 -17.96 1.66 -0.69
N LYS A 122 -18.71 2.61 -1.24
CA LYS A 122 -20.17 2.67 -1.11
C LYS A 122 -20.87 1.43 -1.66
N GLY A 123 -20.28 0.76 -2.65
CA GLY A 123 -20.80 -0.48 -3.25
C GLY A 123 -20.31 -1.75 -2.54
N VAL A 124 -19.50 -1.62 -1.51
CA VAL A 124 -18.88 -2.76 -0.83
C VAL A 124 -19.80 -3.31 0.25
N SER A 125 -20.05 -4.63 0.22
CA SER A 125 -20.81 -5.32 1.26
C SER A 125 -20.10 -5.25 2.61
N LEU A 126 -20.86 -5.00 3.69
CA LEU A 126 -20.36 -5.04 5.08
C LEU A 126 -19.75 -6.40 5.46
N ASN A 127 -20.16 -7.47 4.79
CA ASN A 127 -19.63 -8.82 5.00
C ASN A 127 -18.32 -9.08 4.25
N SER A 128 -17.88 -8.14 3.40
CA SER A 128 -16.60 -8.23 2.71
C SER A 128 -15.42 -7.94 3.65
N PRO A 129 -14.18 -8.30 3.27
CA PRO A 129 -13.00 -7.90 4.02
C PRO A 129 -12.86 -6.38 4.24
N PHE A 130 -13.39 -5.57 3.31
CA PHE A 130 -13.42 -4.10 3.43
C PHE A 130 -14.44 -3.58 4.45
N GLY A 131 -15.40 -4.39 4.90
CA GLY A 131 -16.21 -4.05 6.08
C GLY A 131 -15.37 -3.89 7.36
N ARG A 132 -14.12 -4.36 7.34
CA ARG A 132 -13.11 -4.18 8.40
C ARG A 132 -12.01 -3.20 8.02
N ALA A 133 -12.09 -2.59 6.84
CA ALA A 133 -11.12 -1.60 6.41
C ALA A 133 -11.25 -0.33 7.26
N LEU A 134 -10.12 0.35 7.47
CA LEU A 134 -10.08 1.65 8.10
C LEU A 134 -10.10 2.72 7.02
N SER A 135 -10.79 3.82 7.29
CA SER A 135 -10.72 4.97 6.40
C SER A 135 -9.49 5.79 6.75
N ASP A 136 -8.71 6.20 5.75
CA ASP A 136 -7.68 7.21 5.93
C ASP A 136 -8.30 8.61 6.07
N GLU A 137 -7.45 9.62 6.26
CA GLU A 137 -7.87 11.02 6.44
C GLU A 137 -8.65 11.58 5.24
N ASN A 138 -8.48 10.99 4.05
CA ASN A 138 -9.16 11.38 2.81
C ASN A 138 -10.39 10.49 2.52
N GLY A 139 -10.76 9.61 3.44
CA GLY A 139 -11.90 8.69 3.32
C GLY A 139 -11.62 7.43 2.49
N TRP A 140 -10.38 7.15 2.12
CA TRP A 140 -10.03 5.93 1.41
C TRP A 140 -10.05 4.74 2.35
N GLY A 141 -10.70 3.65 1.97
CA GLY A 141 -10.68 2.41 2.74
C GLY A 141 -9.39 1.66 2.53
N VAL A 142 -8.55 1.62 3.55
CA VAL A 142 -7.25 0.94 3.55
C VAL A 142 -7.39 -0.46 4.15
N LEU A 143 -6.87 -1.45 3.44
CA LEU A 143 -6.91 -2.85 3.79
C LEU A 143 -5.54 -3.50 3.60
N PRO A 144 -4.82 -3.83 4.69
CA PRO A 144 -3.59 -4.59 4.60
C PRO A 144 -3.89 -6.08 4.43
N MET A 145 -3.21 -6.71 3.49
CA MET A 145 -3.40 -8.12 3.11
C MET A 145 -2.06 -8.84 2.95
N LYS A 146 -2.12 -10.16 3.05
CA LYS A 146 -1.04 -11.09 2.68
C LYS A 146 -1.48 -11.92 1.50
N VAL A 147 -0.55 -12.13 0.57
CA VAL A 147 -0.69 -13.03 -0.57
C VAL A 147 0.31 -14.16 -0.43
N ALA A 148 -0.17 -15.38 -0.62
CA ALA A 148 0.65 -16.58 -0.67
C ALA A 148 0.15 -17.53 -1.78
N GLY A 149 0.95 -18.52 -2.16
CA GLY A 149 0.59 -19.52 -3.17
C GLY A 149 1.40 -19.32 -4.45
N THR A 150 0.79 -19.50 -5.61
CA THR A 150 1.45 -19.29 -6.91
C THR A 150 0.68 -18.30 -7.78
N TYR A 151 1.29 -17.77 -8.84
CA TYR A 151 0.61 -16.88 -9.79
C TYR A 151 -0.74 -17.45 -10.30
N SER A 152 -0.82 -18.76 -10.52
CA SER A 152 -2.02 -19.46 -11.00
C SER A 152 -3.03 -19.80 -9.91
N ALA A 153 -2.59 -19.88 -8.65
CA ALA A 153 -3.40 -20.29 -7.50
C ALA A 153 -2.99 -19.47 -6.27
N THR A 154 -3.37 -18.20 -6.28
CA THR A 154 -3.10 -17.26 -5.19
C THR A 154 -4.15 -17.32 -4.10
N SER A 155 -3.71 -17.20 -2.86
CA SER A 155 -4.56 -17.05 -1.69
C SER A 155 -4.34 -15.69 -1.06
N PHE A 156 -5.44 -15.05 -0.67
CA PHE A 156 -5.45 -13.75 -0.01
C PHE A 156 -5.95 -13.90 1.43
N LYS A 157 -5.31 -13.19 2.35
CA LYS A 157 -5.71 -13.12 3.75
C LYS A 157 -5.55 -11.68 4.25
N LEU A 158 -6.36 -11.27 5.21
CA LEU A 158 -6.12 -10.02 5.92
C LEU A 158 -4.85 -10.09 6.75
N ASP A 159 -4.07 -9.02 6.74
CA ASP A 159 -2.98 -8.87 7.70
C ASP A 159 -3.53 -8.29 9.00
N SER A 160 -4.16 -9.16 9.79
CA SER A 160 -4.78 -8.78 11.07
C SER A 160 -3.79 -8.12 12.04
N SER A 161 -2.49 -8.38 11.92
CA SER A 161 -1.48 -7.71 12.74
C SER A 161 -1.35 -6.25 12.35
N LYS A 162 -1.12 -5.97 11.06
CA LYS A 162 -1.06 -4.58 10.55
C LYS A 162 -2.37 -3.84 10.74
N LEU A 163 -3.52 -4.51 10.57
CA LEU A 163 -4.82 -3.88 10.81
C LEU A 163 -4.98 -3.45 12.27
N LYS A 164 -4.57 -4.31 13.23
CA LYS A 164 -4.59 -3.95 14.66
C LYS A 164 -3.67 -2.78 14.97
N ASP A 165 -2.51 -2.72 14.33
CA ASP A 165 -1.55 -1.62 14.52
C ASP A 165 -2.13 -0.30 13.96
N GLN A 166 -2.73 -0.33 12.77
CA GLN A 166 -3.44 0.83 12.21
C GLN A 166 -4.59 1.32 13.11
N VAL A 167 -5.41 0.41 13.67
CA VAL A 167 -6.46 0.79 14.63
C VAL A 167 -5.87 1.50 15.85
N LYS A 168 -4.78 0.96 16.42
CA LYS A 168 -4.13 1.56 17.59
C LYS A 168 -3.59 2.95 17.28
N ASP A 169 -2.98 3.12 16.11
CA ASP A 169 -2.39 4.39 15.71
C ASP A 169 -3.47 5.44 15.43
N GLU A 170 -4.57 5.06 14.77
CA GLU A 170 -5.71 5.95 14.56
C GLU A 170 -6.37 6.38 15.88
N VAL A 171 -6.54 5.44 16.83
CA VAL A 171 -7.07 5.76 18.17
C VAL A 171 -6.14 6.71 18.90
N LYS A 172 -4.83 6.47 18.90
CA LYS A 172 -3.84 7.38 19.52
C LYS A 172 -3.88 8.76 18.88
N ALA A 173 -3.94 8.84 17.54
CA ALA A 173 -4.02 10.11 16.82
C ALA A 173 -5.29 10.89 17.18
N LYS A 174 -6.46 10.22 17.21
CA LYS A 174 -7.73 10.84 17.61
C LYS A 174 -7.73 11.31 19.06
N VAL A 175 -7.14 10.53 19.98
CA VAL A 175 -7.02 10.93 21.39
C VAL A 175 -6.11 12.15 21.51
N LYS A 176 -4.95 12.14 20.86
CA LYS A 176 -4.01 13.27 20.85
C LYS A 176 -4.69 14.54 20.31
N LYS A 177 -5.36 14.44 19.16
CA LYS A 177 -6.10 15.56 18.55
C LYS A 177 -7.19 16.11 19.47
N LYS A 178 -8.01 15.25 20.09
CA LYS A 178 -9.04 15.68 21.05
C LYS A 178 -8.45 16.33 22.31
N VAL A 179 -7.29 15.86 22.78
CA VAL A 179 -6.59 16.47 23.92
C VAL A 179 -6.04 17.84 23.54
N GLU A 180 -5.42 17.97 22.37
CA GLU A 180 -4.94 19.25 21.82
C GLU A 180 -6.09 20.25 21.62
N GLU A 181 -7.19 19.82 21.00
CA GLU A 181 -8.41 20.63 20.82
C GLU A 181 -8.95 21.11 22.18
N LYS A 182 -9.15 20.21 23.15
CA LYS A 182 -9.64 20.60 24.49
C LYS A 182 -8.69 21.49 25.27
N ILE A 183 -7.37 21.32 25.11
CA ILE A 183 -6.38 22.22 25.72
C ILE A 183 -6.45 23.59 25.04
N SER A 184 -6.52 23.63 23.71
CA SER A 184 -6.62 24.88 22.94
C SER A 184 -7.91 25.65 23.25
N GLU A 185 -9.06 24.97 23.31
CA GLU A 185 -10.35 25.54 23.71
C GLU A 185 -10.29 26.08 25.13
N LYS A 186 -9.75 25.33 26.09
CA LYS A 186 -9.60 25.80 27.48
C LYS A 186 -8.62 26.96 27.62
N ILE A 187 -7.61 27.04 26.76
CA ILE A 187 -6.66 28.16 26.71
C ILE A 187 -7.35 29.39 26.12
N GLN A 188 -8.12 29.25 25.03
CA GLN A 188 -8.88 30.33 24.40
C GLN A 188 -10.04 30.82 25.29
N GLU A 189 -10.71 29.93 26.02
CA GLU A 189 -11.79 30.26 26.96
C GLU A 189 -11.27 30.95 28.22
N LYS A 190 -10.01 30.69 28.62
CA LYS A 190 -9.34 31.38 29.74
C LYS A 190 -8.58 32.64 29.32
N LEU A 191 -8.23 32.78 28.05
CA LEU A 191 -7.56 33.94 27.46
C LEU A 191 -8.51 34.58 26.45
N GLY A 192 -9.59 35.20 26.94
CA GLY A 192 -10.44 36.04 26.09
C GLY A 192 -9.58 37.08 25.38
N THR A 193 -9.60 37.06 24.05
CA THR A 193 -9.12 38.11 23.12
C THR A 193 -7.98 38.97 23.66
N GLU A 194 -6.75 38.48 23.57
CA GLU A 194 -5.58 39.35 23.43
C GLU A 194 -4.47 38.54 22.75
N GLU A 195 -4.12 38.93 21.52
CA GLU A 195 -2.99 38.38 20.77
C GLU A 195 -1.69 38.71 21.50
N ILE A 196 -1.26 37.84 22.41
CA ILE A 196 0.09 37.92 22.97
C ILE A 196 0.91 36.79 22.33
N PRO A 197 1.98 37.11 21.56
CA PRO A 197 2.81 36.11 20.92
C PRO A 197 3.32 35.08 21.93
N ALA A 198 3.13 33.79 21.62
CA ALA A 198 3.48 32.67 22.50
C ALA A 198 4.94 32.72 23.01
N GLN A 199 5.82 33.41 22.28
CA GLN A 199 7.23 33.62 22.64
C GLN A 199 7.41 34.48 23.91
N GLU A 200 6.58 35.51 24.12
CA GLU A 200 6.68 36.36 25.32
C GLU A 200 6.19 35.67 26.60
N LEU A 201 5.23 34.76 26.47
CA LEU A 201 4.69 33.99 27.61
C LEU A 201 5.66 32.93 28.11
N ILE A 202 6.44 32.34 27.19
CA ILE A 202 7.49 31.38 27.54
C ILE A 202 8.62 32.09 28.31
N ASP A 203 9.07 33.25 27.83
CA ASP A 203 10.15 34.01 28.48
C ASP A 203 9.76 34.54 29.87
N LYS A 204 8.52 35.02 30.04
CA LYS A 204 8.02 35.45 31.36
C LYS A 204 7.90 34.29 32.34
N SER A 205 7.50 33.12 31.87
CA SER A 205 7.34 31.93 32.73
C SER A 205 8.69 31.37 33.17
N LEU A 206 9.69 31.36 32.28
CA LEU A 206 11.05 30.92 32.59
C LEU A 206 11.73 31.88 33.58
N LYS A 207 11.61 33.21 33.40
CA LYS A 207 12.17 34.19 34.36
C LYS A 207 11.57 34.07 35.76
N LYS A 208 10.31 33.64 35.88
CA LYS A 208 9.63 33.46 37.18
C LYS A 208 10.01 32.16 37.89
N LEU A 209 10.43 31.14 37.13
CA LEU A 209 10.87 29.83 37.64
C LEU A 209 12.36 29.80 38.01
N PHE A 210 13.19 30.59 37.32
CA PHE A 210 14.64 30.62 37.51
C PHE A 210 15.15 31.92 38.15
N GLY A 211 14.24 32.83 38.51
CA GLY A 211 14.55 34.09 39.19
C GLY A 211 14.24 34.04 40.69
N ARG A 212 15.02 33.27 41.45
CA ARG A 212 15.37 33.56 42.85
C ARG A 212 16.86 33.33 43.04
#